data_AF-A0A1A2LEV0-F1
#
_entry.id   AF-A0A1A2LEV0-F1
#
_cell.length_a   1.000
_cell.length_b   1.000
_cell.length_c   1.000
_cell.angle_alpha   90.00
_cell.angle_beta   90.00
_cell.angle_gamma   90.00
#
_symmetry.space_group_name_H-M   'P 1'
#
loop_
_entity.id
_entity.type
_entity.pdbx_description
1 polymer ?
#
loop_
_entity_poly.entity_id
_entity_poly.type
_entity_poly.pdbx_seq_one_letter_code
_entity_poly.pdbx_strand_id
1 'polypeptide(L)'
;MGPGGAVATSAASRRLVHIEIPPELFDGDTRGFLQYLGLCGRHLMYNEWSIRADVSQKLVTSQTLADETGVGHKFDVLKQLPNIDAIVNDPAHAGEWENLNTRLMERFLGGDDETAYFHSIQSDVLRTKIADLPACASELYANLGQRRLEGTGEPVFANRSAHLVSVTDTLVRRARLPAMLFRFAQDPDAFANLKLAEAQGEPMFATSTPWYLDIIGGIHYLGPLLGCRSPRFWCIPASRQMATILFSLGLDVNGYRRDPMEPMQLLPALGRRDLRKPTKFDAASAGRAIHWWAFRLNQMFGYLSDPATFSDPNGWYSPHDHQHWMLTFGQAFGLMTSIQTSSRNRATQLALMYTLLVTIADRLSGRSFDDLCTLKVAQKAARRARDGMYPAVAEILMPAADRAIAALAEMQQGFFINRQRGEDEVVFHLPNGQTESRSPENAVALLLKVFRNATHGFGGKKGDNADLFANILVQHDGQLPEDIVLLPYLYLLEVLCYPNDMRRRITGGKA
;
A
#
# COMPACT_ATOMS: atom_id res chain seq x y z
N MET A 1 -25.95 17.81 11.08
CA MET A 1 -26.72 18.05 9.83
C MET A 1 -25.70 18.33 8.74
N GLY A 2 -25.31 17.29 8.00
CA GLY A 2 -24.19 17.36 7.04
C GLY A 2 -24.69 17.54 5.61
N PRO A 3 -23.82 18.01 4.69
CA PRO A 3 -24.13 17.90 3.28
C PRO A 3 -24.15 16.41 2.95
N GLY A 4 -25.38 15.88 2.79
CA GLY A 4 -25.60 14.64 2.07
C GLY A 4 -25.08 14.86 0.68
N GLY A 5 -23.80 14.54 0.47
CA GLY A 5 -23.30 14.23 -0.86
C GLY A 5 -24.16 13.07 -1.32
N ALA A 6 -25.15 13.39 -2.16
CA ALA A 6 -25.83 12.41 -2.95
C ALA A 6 -24.72 11.58 -3.59
N VAL A 7 -24.55 10.35 -3.09
CA VAL A 7 -23.96 9.31 -3.90
C VAL A 7 -24.90 9.25 -5.07
N ALA A 8 -24.54 9.95 -6.15
CA ALA A 8 -25.04 9.61 -7.45
C ALA A 8 -24.66 8.14 -7.59
N THR A 9 -25.60 7.27 -7.27
CA THR A 9 -25.83 6.00 -7.94
C THR A 9 -26.06 6.34 -9.41
N SER A 10 -25.01 6.89 -10.04
CA SER A 10 -24.77 6.73 -11.46
C SER A 10 -25.07 5.27 -11.69
N ALA A 11 -26.07 5.01 -12.54
CA ALA A 11 -26.34 3.70 -13.06
C ALA A 11 -25.01 3.21 -13.61
N ALA A 12 -24.25 2.47 -12.77
CA ALA A 12 -23.08 1.76 -13.21
C ALA A 12 -23.66 0.82 -14.25
N SER A 13 -23.48 1.17 -15.52
CA SER A 13 -23.89 0.32 -16.62
C SER A 13 -23.30 -1.03 -16.26
N ARG A 14 -24.19 -2.02 -16.12
CA ARG A 14 -23.85 -3.38 -15.70
C ARG A 14 -23.04 -3.96 -16.84
N ARG A 15 -21.75 -3.60 -16.91
CA ARG A 15 -20.87 -4.00 -18.00
C ARG A 15 -20.76 -5.50 -17.94
N LEU A 16 -21.12 -6.11 -19.05
CA LEU A 16 -20.91 -7.51 -19.31
C LEU A 16 -19.61 -7.62 -20.10
N VAL A 17 -18.86 -8.68 -19.86
CA VAL A 17 -17.70 -9.04 -20.65
C VAL A 17 -17.83 -10.48 -21.10
N HIS A 18 -17.36 -10.77 -22.31
CA HIS A 18 -17.31 -12.11 -22.86
C HIS A 18 -16.08 -12.82 -22.33
N ILE A 19 -16.21 -14.07 -21.92
CA ILE A 19 -15.11 -14.87 -21.40
C ILE A 19 -15.24 -16.29 -21.92
N GLU A 20 -14.13 -16.88 -22.33
CA GLU A 20 -14.03 -18.31 -22.59
C GLU A 20 -13.51 -18.98 -21.32
N ILE A 21 -14.23 -20.00 -20.85
CA ILE A 21 -13.86 -20.75 -19.65
C ILE A 21 -13.61 -22.20 -20.07
N PRO A 22 -12.40 -22.74 -19.85
CA PRO A 22 -12.10 -24.13 -20.17
C PRO A 22 -13.14 -25.08 -19.53
N PRO A 23 -13.74 -25.99 -20.30
CA PRO A 23 -14.84 -26.83 -19.84
C PRO A 23 -14.39 -27.86 -18.80
N GLU A 24 -13.09 -28.07 -18.63
CA GLU A 24 -12.55 -28.98 -17.63
C GLU A 24 -12.39 -28.33 -16.25
N LEU A 25 -12.56 -27.01 -16.14
CA LEU A 25 -12.48 -26.32 -14.86
C LEU A 25 -13.68 -26.68 -13.97
N PHE A 26 -13.39 -26.88 -12.68
CA PHE A 26 -14.40 -27.09 -11.65
C PHE A 26 -15.31 -28.30 -11.96
N ASP A 27 -14.68 -29.40 -12.36
CA ASP A 27 -15.34 -30.67 -12.72
C ASP A 27 -16.41 -30.53 -13.80
N GLY A 28 -16.26 -29.55 -14.69
CA GLY A 28 -17.23 -29.25 -15.75
C GLY A 28 -18.40 -28.38 -15.34
N ASP A 29 -18.51 -28.00 -14.07
CA ASP A 29 -19.55 -27.07 -13.62
C ASP A 29 -19.07 -25.61 -13.73
N THR A 30 -19.02 -25.11 -14.97
CA THR A 30 -18.65 -23.72 -15.25
C THR A 30 -19.58 -22.71 -14.58
N ARG A 31 -20.86 -23.05 -14.40
CA ARG A 31 -21.82 -22.17 -13.72
C ARG A 31 -21.50 -22.08 -12.23
N GLY A 32 -21.22 -23.22 -11.59
CA GLY A 32 -20.75 -23.31 -10.22
C GLY A 32 -19.43 -22.58 -10.02
N PHE A 33 -18.49 -22.69 -10.96
CA PHE A 33 -17.23 -21.94 -10.95
C PHE A 33 -17.49 -20.42 -10.92
N LEU A 34 -18.35 -19.91 -11.82
CA LEU A 34 -18.69 -18.48 -11.82
C LEU A 34 -19.35 -18.03 -10.52
N GLN A 35 -20.27 -18.82 -9.97
CA GLN A 35 -20.88 -18.53 -8.66
C GLN A 35 -19.85 -18.56 -7.53
N TYR A 36 -18.91 -19.51 -7.56
CA TYR A 36 -17.82 -19.64 -6.59
C TYR A 36 -16.90 -18.39 -6.58
N LEU A 37 -16.68 -17.79 -7.75
CA LEU A 37 -15.99 -16.50 -7.93
C LEU A 37 -16.86 -15.27 -7.59
N GLY A 38 -18.12 -15.46 -7.19
CA GLY A 38 -19.08 -14.39 -6.96
C GLY A 38 -19.47 -13.63 -8.23
N LEU A 39 -19.42 -14.28 -9.40
CA LEU A 39 -19.78 -13.69 -10.69
C LEU A 39 -21.16 -14.16 -11.12
N CYS A 40 -21.89 -13.29 -11.81
CA CYS A 40 -23.11 -13.65 -12.53
C CYS A 40 -22.77 -13.91 -13.98
N GLY A 41 -23.06 -15.11 -14.49
CA GLY A 41 -22.83 -15.49 -15.88
C GLY A 41 -24.11 -15.88 -16.61
N ARG A 42 -24.18 -15.56 -17.89
CA ARG A 42 -25.12 -16.12 -18.86
C ARG A 42 -24.32 -16.88 -19.92
N HIS A 43 -24.58 -18.17 -20.05
CA HIS A 43 -24.01 -19.00 -21.12
C HIS A 43 -24.45 -18.46 -22.48
N LEU A 44 -23.53 -18.43 -23.44
CA LEU A 44 -23.80 -18.00 -24.81
C LEU A 44 -23.77 -19.22 -25.74
N MET A 45 -22.57 -19.72 -26.05
CA MET A 45 -22.33 -20.84 -26.95
C MET A 45 -21.00 -21.51 -26.60
N TYR A 46 -20.90 -22.82 -26.79
CA TYR A 46 -19.68 -23.60 -26.46
C TYR A 46 -19.18 -23.28 -25.03
N ASN A 47 -17.96 -22.77 -24.92
CA ASN A 47 -17.30 -22.40 -23.66
C ASN A 47 -17.40 -20.89 -23.36
N GLU A 48 -18.21 -20.14 -24.13
CA GLU A 48 -18.40 -18.70 -23.95
C GLU A 48 -19.47 -18.36 -22.94
N TRP A 49 -19.13 -17.38 -22.10
CA TRP A 49 -20.00 -16.80 -21.10
C TRP A 49 -19.99 -15.29 -21.18
N SER A 50 -21.15 -14.68 -20.96
CA SER A 50 -21.26 -13.25 -20.67
C SER A 50 -21.33 -13.08 -19.17
N ILE A 51 -20.31 -12.45 -18.58
CA ILE A 51 -20.15 -12.36 -17.12
C ILE A 51 -20.14 -10.92 -16.61
N ARG A 52 -20.46 -10.77 -15.32
CA ARG A 52 -20.26 -9.54 -14.54
C ARG A 52 -20.01 -9.86 -13.08
N ALA A 53 -19.30 -8.98 -12.38
CA ALA A 53 -19.20 -9.04 -10.93
C ALA A 53 -20.53 -8.64 -10.25
N ASP A 54 -20.81 -9.27 -9.10
CA ASP A 54 -21.79 -8.73 -8.16
C ASP A 54 -21.18 -7.53 -7.42
N VAL A 55 -21.69 -6.33 -7.74
CA VAL A 55 -21.25 -5.04 -7.17
C VAL A 55 -21.78 -4.79 -5.75
N SER A 56 -22.70 -5.63 -5.25
CA SER A 56 -23.23 -5.46 -3.89
C SER A 56 -22.29 -6.00 -2.79
N GLN A 57 -21.30 -6.81 -3.18
CA GLN A 57 -20.39 -7.45 -2.26
C GLN A 57 -19.33 -6.48 -1.72
N LYS A 58 -19.17 -6.45 -0.40
CA LYS A 58 -18.07 -5.76 0.26
C LYS A 58 -16.86 -6.69 0.24
N LEU A 59 -15.85 -6.34 -0.54
CA LEU A 59 -14.63 -7.13 -0.73
C LEU A 59 -13.63 -6.90 0.41
N VAL A 60 -13.58 -5.67 0.92
CA VAL A 60 -12.79 -5.26 2.08
C VAL A 60 -13.72 -4.58 3.07
N THR A 61 -13.65 -4.98 4.33
CA THR A 61 -14.45 -4.42 5.41
C THR A 61 -13.58 -3.96 6.56
N SER A 62 -14.08 -2.98 7.31
CA SER A 62 -13.50 -2.60 8.59
C SER A 62 -14.56 -2.48 9.67
N GLN A 63 -14.19 -2.80 10.90
CA GLN A 63 -15.04 -2.72 12.07
C GLN A 63 -14.23 -2.27 13.29
N THR A 64 -14.77 -1.35 14.08
CA THR A 64 -14.23 -1.05 15.41
C THR A 64 -14.60 -2.17 16.38
N LEU A 65 -13.59 -2.76 17.01
CA LEU A 65 -13.73 -3.79 18.04
C LEU A 65 -13.84 -3.15 19.42
N ALA A 66 -13.00 -2.16 19.70
CA ALA A 66 -13.01 -1.40 20.94
C ALA A 66 -12.41 0.00 20.72
N ASP A 67 -12.88 0.96 21.48
CA ASP A 67 -12.34 2.30 21.60
C ASP A 67 -12.57 2.83 23.03
N GLU A 68 -12.10 4.03 23.31
CA GLU A 68 -12.21 4.67 24.62
C GLU A 68 -13.65 5.09 24.98
N THR A 69 -14.59 5.05 24.04
CA THR A 69 -15.99 5.46 24.31
C THR A 69 -16.73 4.44 25.18
N GLY A 70 -16.22 3.21 25.27
CA GLY A 70 -16.80 2.13 26.08
C GLY A 70 -18.13 1.61 25.54
N VAL A 71 -18.57 2.02 24.35
CA VAL A 71 -19.81 1.54 23.72
C VAL A 71 -19.60 0.12 23.20
N GLY A 72 -19.81 -0.85 24.10
CA GLY A 72 -19.95 -2.29 23.83
C GLY A 72 -18.85 -2.86 22.93
N HIS A 73 -17.72 -3.28 23.51
CA HIS A 73 -16.65 -3.95 22.76
C HIS A 73 -17.19 -5.17 21.99
N LYS A 74 -16.78 -5.32 20.74
CA LYS A 74 -17.33 -6.31 19.79
C LYS A 74 -16.31 -7.36 19.37
N PHE A 75 -15.47 -7.83 20.29
CA PHE A 75 -14.46 -8.84 19.98
C PHE A 75 -15.05 -10.18 19.50
N ASP A 76 -16.32 -10.47 19.80
CA ASP A 76 -17.01 -11.69 19.35
C ASP A 76 -17.07 -11.84 17.82
N VAL A 77 -16.98 -10.76 17.05
CA VAL A 77 -16.95 -10.86 15.58
C VAL A 77 -15.72 -11.61 15.07
N LEU A 78 -14.66 -11.70 15.88
CA LEU A 78 -13.46 -12.46 15.54
C LEU A 78 -13.73 -13.97 15.43
N LYS A 79 -14.83 -14.49 16.01
CA LYS A 79 -15.26 -15.90 15.85
C LYS A 79 -15.68 -16.24 14.41
N GLN A 80 -15.94 -15.23 13.58
CA GLN A 80 -16.38 -15.40 12.19
C GLN A 80 -15.22 -15.47 11.20
N LEU A 81 -13.98 -15.27 11.66
CA LEU A 81 -12.81 -15.37 10.80
C LEU A 81 -12.54 -16.83 10.40
N PRO A 82 -11.88 -17.08 9.24
CA PRO A 82 -11.52 -18.43 8.83
C PRO A 82 -10.74 -19.18 9.90
N ASN A 83 -11.06 -20.46 10.10
CA ASN A 83 -10.36 -21.31 11.05
C ASN A 83 -8.98 -21.68 10.48
N ILE A 84 -7.92 -21.22 11.15
CA ILE A 84 -6.51 -21.52 10.82
C ILE A 84 -5.83 -22.39 11.88
N ASP A 85 -6.60 -23.01 12.78
CA ASP A 85 -6.10 -23.76 13.92
C ASP A 85 -5.19 -24.92 13.48
N ALA A 86 -5.39 -25.50 12.30
CA ALA A 86 -4.54 -26.56 11.77
C ALA A 86 -3.08 -26.09 11.56
N ILE A 87 -2.88 -24.84 11.14
CA ILE A 87 -1.54 -24.24 10.94
C ILE A 87 -0.94 -23.88 12.29
N VAL A 88 -1.76 -23.30 13.17
CA VAL A 88 -1.34 -22.83 14.50
C VAL A 88 -0.92 -23.99 15.41
N ASN A 89 -1.60 -25.14 15.33
CA ASN A 89 -1.34 -26.30 16.17
C ASN A 89 -0.32 -27.27 15.57
N ASP A 90 0.43 -26.88 14.53
CA ASP A 90 1.48 -27.73 13.98
C ASP A 90 2.57 -27.97 15.05
N PRO A 91 2.76 -29.23 15.53
CA PRO A 91 3.75 -29.54 16.54
C PRO A 91 5.18 -29.15 16.15
N ALA A 92 5.47 -29.08 14.83
CA ALA A 92 6.77 -28.64 14.34
C ALA A 92 7.08 -27.17 14.68
N HIS A 93 6.05 -26.33 14.80
CA HIS A 93 6.18 -24.90 15.05
C HIS A 93 5.97 -24.52 16.54
N ALA A 94 5.34 -25.39 17.33
CA ALA A 94 5.01 -25.09 18.73
C ALA A 94 6.23 -24.70 19.59
N GLY A 95 7.34 -25.42 19.45
CA GLY A 95 8.59 -25.12 20.17
C GLY A 95 9.27 -23.83 19.70
N GLU A 96 9.14 -23.47 18.42
CA GLU A 96 9.69 -22.21 17.88
C GLU A 96 8.95 -21.00 18.46
N TRP A 97 7.63 -21.11 18.63
CA TRP A 97 6.81 -20.06 19.23
C TRP A 97 7.11 -19.83 20.70
N GLU A 98 7.28 -20.90 21.47
CA GLU A 98 7.67 -20.78 22.89
C GLU A 98 9.04 -20.12 23.03
N ASN A 99 10.01 -20.53 22.21
CA ASN A 99 11.34 -19.91 22.16
C ASN A 99 11.29 -18.44 21.72
N LEU A 100 10.40 -18.06 20.79
CA LEU A 100 10.20 -16.66 20.41
C LEU A 100 9.65 -15.86 21.58
N ASN A 101 8.59 -16.34 22.24
CA ASN A 101 7.95 -15.63 23.34
C ASN A 101 8.89 -15.43 24.53
N THR A 102 9.68 -16.45 24.89
CA THR A 102 10.71 -16.32 25.94
C THR A 102 11.71 -15.21 25.60
N ARG A 103 12.24 -15.19 24.36
CA ARG A 103 13.18 -14.14 23.92
C ARG A 103 12.56 -12.74 23.90
N LEU A 104 11.30 -12.61 23.49
CA LEU A 104 10.59 -11.33 23.50
C LEU A 104 10.37 -10.84 24.95
N MET A 105 10.01 -11.73 25.86
CA MET A 105 9.82 -11.42 27.26
C MET A 105 11.14 -11.02 27.93
N GLU A 106 12.23 -11.76 27.68
CA GLU A 106 13.57 -11.40 28.17
C GLU A 106 14.01 -10.02 27.68
N ARG A 107 13.79 -9.70 26.40
CA ARG A 107 14.09 -8.37 25.85
C ARG A 107 13.26 -7.27 26.48
N PHE A 108 11.98 -7.54 26.75
CA PHE A 108 11.07 -6.59 27.36
C PHE A 108 11.36 -6.37 28.85
N LEU A 109 11.73 -7.42 29.59
CA LEU A 109 12.10 -7.33 31.01
C LEU A 109 13.52 -6.79 31.22
N GLY A 110 14.42 -7.07 30.28
CA GLY A 110 15.82 -6.65 30.31
C GLY A 110 16.07 -5.19 29.89
N GLY A 111 15.04 -4.43 29.52
CA GLY A 111 15.13 -3.01 29.20
C GLY A 111 13.87 -2.45 28.50
N ASP A 112 13.88 -1.16 28.16
CA ASP A 112 12.76 -0.46 27.50
C ASP A 112 12.59 -0.82 26.01
N ASP A 113 12.51 -2.11 25.67
CA ASP A 113 12.29 -2.57 24.30
C ASP A 113 10.81 -2.69 23.96
N GLU A 114 10.17 -1.55 23.68
CA GLU A 114 8.76 -1.51 23.28
C GLU A 114 8.45 -2.35 22.04
N THR A 115 9.45 -2.54 21.16
CA THR A 115 9.29 -3.37 19.96
C THR A 115 9.07 -4.82 20.32
N ALA A 116 9.73 -5.33 21.38
CA ALA A 116 9.53 -6.69 21.85
C ALA A 116 8.11 -6.93 22.37
N TYR A 117 7.57 -5.97 23.12
CA TYR A 117 6.17 -6.00 23.58
C TYR A 117 5.16 -5.91 22.42
N PHE A 118 5.39 -5.03 21.44
CA PHE A 118 4.51 -4.96 20.28
C PHE A 118 4.55 -6.23 19.43
N HIS A 119 5.72 -6.89 19.34
CA HIS A 119 5.85 -8.16 18.66
C HIS A 119 5.17 -9.30 19.45
N SER A 120 5.16 -9.27 20.78
CA SER A 120 4.43 -10.27 21.57
C SER A 120 2.91 -10.18 21.31
N ILE A 121 2.35 -8.97 21.18
CA ILE A 121 0.95 -8.76 20.77
C ILE A 121 0.67 -9.43 19.41
N GLN A 122 1.57 -9.28 18.44
CA GLN A 122 1.41 -9.91 17.11
C GLN A 122 1.47 -11.43 17.20
N SER A 123 2.46 -11.96 17.95
CA SER A 123 2.64 -13.39 18.21
C SER A 123 1.41 -14.00 18.87
N ASP A 124 0.87 -13.35 19.90
CA ASP A 124 -0.30 -13.80 20.64
C ASP A 124 -1.54 -13.90 19.77
N VAL A 125 -1.84 -12.88 18.96
CA VAL A 125 -2.96 -12.93 18.01
C VAL A 125 -2.76 -14.05 16.99
N LEU A 126 -1.54 -14.20 16.44
CA LEU A 126 -1.25 -15.19 15.42
C LEU A 126 -1.43 -16.62 15.93
N ARG A 127 -0.99 -16.91 17.16
CA ARG A 127 -1.00 -18.25 17.77
C ARG A 127 -2.30 -18.62 18.50
N THR A 128 -3.18 -17.66 18.75
CA THR A 128 -4.42 -17.93 19.50
C THR A 128 -5.40 -18.71 18.63
N LYS A 129 -6.04 -19.75 19.17
CA LYS A 129 -7.09 -20.49 18.45
C LYS A 129 -8.28 -19.59 18.14
N ILE A 130 -9.01 -19.88 17.09
CA ILE A 130 -10.15 -19.03 16.68
C ILE A 130 -11.20 -18.85 17.79
N ALA A 131 -11.43 -19.89 18.60
CA ALA A 131 -12.38 -19.86 19.71
C ALA A 131 -11.98 -18.88 20.83
N ASP A 132 -10.68 -18.75 21.08
CA ASP A 132 -10.10 -17.95 22.18
C ASP A 132 -9.66 -16.56 21.71
N LEU A 133 -9.61 -16.32 20.39
CA LEU A 133 -9.16 -15.08 19.79
C LEU A 133 -9.91 -13.82 20.31
N PRO A 134 -11.24 -13.83 20.53
CA PRO A 134 -11.93 -12.70 21.14
C PRO A 134 -11.40 -12.32 22.53
N ALA A 135 -11.17 -13.33 23.38
CA ALA A 135 -10.68 -13.10 24.74
C ALA A 135 -9.24 -12.57 24.71
N CYS A 136 -8.38 -13.20 23.91
CA CYS A 136 -7.00 -12.75 23.71
C CYS A 136 -6.94 -11.30 23.18
N ALA A 137 -7.67 -10.96 22.13
CA ALA A 137 -7.66 -9.60 21.58
C ALA A 137 -8.19 -8.56 22.58
N SER A 138 -9.21 -8.91 23.37
CA SER A 138 -9.74 -8.06 24.43
C SER A 138 -8.72 -7.83 25.55
N GLU A 139 -8.00 -8.87 25.96
CA GLU A 139 -6.95 -8.80 26.96
C GLU A 139 -5.78 -7.95 26.48
N LEU A 140 -5.29 -8.15 25.26
CA LEU A 140 -4.20 -7.34 24.67
C LEU A 140 -4.59 -5.86 24.59
N TYR A 141 -5.83 -5.56 24.20
CA TYR A 141 -6.37 -4.20 24.22
C TYR A 141 -6.42 -3.61 25.64
N ALA A 142 -6.83 -4.40 26.65
CA ALA A 142 -6.83 -3.96 28.04
C ALA A 142 -5.41 -3.70 28.56
N ASN A 143 -4.46 -4.59 28.26
CA ASN A 143 -3.06 -4.50 28.67
C ASN A 143 -2.36 -3.27 28.10
N LEU A 144 -2.61 -2.93 26.83
CA LEU A 144 -2.15 -1.65 26.25
C LEU A 144 -2.63 -0.45 27.07
N GLY A 145 -3.83 -0.55 27.65
CA GLY A 145 -4.44 0.47 28.49
C GLY A 145 -3.92 0.57 29.91
N GLN A 146 -3.23 -0.44 30.39
CA GLN A 146 -2.68 -0.47 31.74
C GLN A 146 -1.29 0.17 31.80
N ARG A 147 -0.60 0.33 30.66
CA ARG A 147 0.71 0.98 30.62
C ARG A 147 0.62 2.43 31.15
N ARG A 148 1.54 2.78 32.05
CA ARG A 148 1.64 4.11 32.68
C ARG A 148 2.98 4.75 32.38
N LEU A 149 2.98 6.08 32.22
CA LEU A 149 4.21 6.87 32.16
C LEU A 149 4.88 6.87 33.55
N GLU A 150 6.19 6.67 33.56
CA GLU A 150 6.97 6.78 34.78
C GLU A 150 6.92 8.21 35.33
N GLY A 151 6.78 8.35 36.65
CA GLY A 151 6.70 9.62 37.34
C GLY A 151 5.31 10.25 37.40
N THR A 152 4.50 10.18 36.34
CA THR A 152 3.14 10.78 36.35
C THR A 152 2.03 9.77 36.64
N GLY A 153 2.23 8.50 36.33
CA GLY A 153 1.18 7.48 36.47
C GLY A 153 0.03 7.65 35.47
N GLU A 154 0.17 8.52 34.46
CA GLU A 154 -0.83 8.72 33.42
C GLU A 154 -0.82 7.55 32.42
N PRO A 155 -1.97 7.15 31.85
CA PRO A 155 -2.01 6.14 30.79
C PRO A 155 -1.16 6.54 29.58
N VAL A 156 -0.24 5.68 29.17
CA VAL A 156 0.60 5.94 27.98
C VAL A 156 -0.27 6.05 26.74
N PHE A 157 -1.23 5.12 26.58
CA PHE A 157 -2.10 5.02 25.40
C PHE A 157 -3.57 5.27 25.77
N ALA A 158 -3.87 6.51 26.19
CA ALA A 158 -5.21 6.90 26.64
C ALA A 158 -6.28 6.78 25.54
N ASN A 159 -5.93 7.13 24.29
CA ASN A 159 -6.83 7.12 23.13
C ASN A 159 -6.65 5.87 22.25
N ARG A 160 -6.24 4.75 22.85
CA ARG A 160 -6.04 3.50 22.09
C ARG A 160 -7.36 2.95 21.57
N SER A 161 -7.30 2.26 20.46
CA SER A 161 -8.46 1.59 19.87
C SER A 161 -8.04 0.28 19.20
N ALA A 162 -8.99 -0.63 19.02
CA ALA A 162 -8.81 -1.88 18.30
C ALA A 162 -9.80 -1.96 17.13
N HIS A 163 -9.28 -2.29 15.94
CA HIS A 163 -10.08 -2.39 14.73
C HIS A 163 -9.78 -3.71 14.00
N LEU A 164 -10.79 -4.27 13.35
CA LEU A 164 -10.65 -5.39 12.44
C LEU A 164 -10.73 -4.87 11.01
N VAL A 165 -9.75 -5.22 10.18
CA VAL A 165 -9.85 -5.13 8.73
C VAL A 165 -9.87 -6.53 8.17
N SER A 166 -10.85 -6.84 7.32
CA SER A 166 -11.02 -8.18 6.74
C SER A 166 -11.18 -8.13 5.23
N VAL A 167 -10.70 -9.16 4.58
CA VAL A 167 -10.82 -9.41 3.15
C VAL A 167 -11.71 -10.63 2.94
N THR A 168 -12.62 -10.57 1.97
CA THR A 168 -13.51 -11.69 1.67
C THR A 168 -12.83 -12.75 0.80
N ASP A 169 -13.28 -14.00 0.95
CA ASP A 169 -12.96 -15.12 0.05
C ASP A 169 -13.20 -14.78 -1.41
N THR A 170 -14.26 -14.05 -1.71
CA THR A 170 -14.57 -13.63 -3.07
C THR A 170 -13.46 -12.79 -3.68
N LEU A 171 -12.86 -11.86 -2.93
CA LEU A 171 -11.74 -11.08 -3.45
C LEU A 171 -10.56 -11.99 -3.79
N VAL A 172 -10.22 -12.93 -2.90
CA VAL A 172 -9.10 -13.87 -3.10
C VAL A 172 -9.32 -14.73 -4.35
N ARG A 173 -10.54 -15.24 -4.52
CA ARG A 173 -10.92 -16.08 -5.66
C ARG A 173 -10.89 -15.28 -6.97
N ARG A 174 -11.46 -14.07 -6.99
CA ARG A 174 -11.42 -13.18 -8.17
C ARG A 174 -10.00 -12.74 -8.51
N ALA A 175 -9.17 -12.48 -7.50
CA ALA A 175 -7.78 -12.13 -7.68
C ALA A 175 -6.99 -13.23 -8.42
N ARG A 176 -7.32 -14.51 -8.18
CA ARG A 176 -6.65 -15.65 -8.82
C ARG A 176 -7.12 -15.93 -10.25
N LEU A 177 -8.33 -15.52 -10.60
CA LEU A 177 -8.93 -15.74 -11.92
C LEU A 177 -8.00 -15.35 -13.10
N PRO A 178 -7.41 -14.14 -13.16
CA PRO A 178 -6.53 -13.78 -14.27
C PRO A 178 -5.33 -14.71 -14.43
N ALA A 179 -4.66 -15.11 -13.35
CA ALA A 179 -3.53 -16.04 -13.47
C ALA A 179 -3.95 -17.44 -13.90
N MET A 180 -5.09 -17.94 -13.40
CA MET A 180 -5.62 -19.23 -13.84
C MET A 180 -5.87 -19.22 -15.35
N LEU A 181 -6.63 -18.25 -15.85
CA LEU A 181 -6.98 -18.18 -17.27
C LEU A 181 -5.77 -17.84 -18.15
N PHE A 182 -4.85 -17.01 -17.66
CA PHE A 182 -3.62 -16.73 -18.37
C PHE A 182 -2.72 -17.97 -18.51
N ARG A 183 -2.69 -18.87 -17.51
CA ARG A 183 -2.00 -20.16 -17.64
C ARG A 183 -2.58 -21.00 -18.78
N PHE A 184 -3.91 -21.17 -18.83
CA PHE A 184 -4.56 -21.92 -19.92
C PHE A 184 -4.33 -21.30 -21.30
N ALA A 185 -4.22 -19.97 -21.37
CA ALA A 185 -3.91 -19.29 -22.63
C ALA A 185 -2.45 -19.51 -23.09
N GLN A 186 -1.53 -19.83 -22.19
CA GLN A 186 -0.09 -20.00 -22.49
C GLN A 186 0.35 -21.46 -22.60
N ASP A 187 -0.39 -22.39 -21.99
CA ASP A 187 -0.08 -23.82 -21.97
C ASP A 187 -1.29 -24.61 -22.51
N PRO A 188 -1.28 -25.02 -23.80
CA PRO A 188 -2.33 -25.84 -24.39
C PRO A 188 -2.55 -27.17 -23.68
N ASP A 189 -1.51 -27.70 -23.02
CA ASP A 189 -1.54 -28.97 -22.28
C ASP A 189 -1.75 -28.76 -20.77
N ALA A 190 -2.15 -27.55 -20.34
CA ALA A 190 -2.26 -27.16 -18.94
C ALA A 190 -3.03 -28.18 -18.09
N PHE A 191 -4.14 -28.72 -18.61
CA PHE A 191 -4.94 -29.67 -17.84
C PHE A 191 -4.24 -31.01 -17.60
N ALA A 192 -3.52 -31.53 -18.59
CA ALA A 192 -2.73 -32.76 -18.45
C ALA A 192 -1.57 -32.54 -17.46
N ASN A 193 -0.89 -31.40 -17.57
CA ASN A 193 0.22 -31.01 -16.70
C ASN A 193 -0.25 -30.79 -15.24
N LEU A 194 -1.44 -30.21 -15.04
CA LEU A 194 -2.01 -30.00 -13.71
C LEU A 194 -2.32 -31.32 -13.00
N LYS A 195 -2.89 -32.30 -13.70
CA LYS A 195 -3.14 -33.64 -13.14
C LYS A 195 -1.84 -34.36 -12.76
N LEU A 196 -0.79 -34.20 -13.58
CA LEU A 196 0.51 -34.78 -13.28
C LEU A 196 1.13 -34.12 -12.04
N ALA A 197 1.07 -32.79 -11.95
CA ALA A 197 1.56 -32.03 -10.80
C ALA A 197 0.82 -32.42 -9.52
N GLU A 198 -0.52 -32.52 -9.56
CA GLU A 198 -1.33 -32.98 -8.43
C GLU A 198 -0.91 -34.37 -7.95
N ALA A 199 -0.74 -35.33 -8.87
CA ALA A 199 -0.30 -36.68 -8.55
C ALA A 199 1.11 -36.73 -7.93
N GLN A 200 1.95 -35.73 -8.21
CA GLN A 200 3.30 -35.59 -7.67
C GLN A 200 3.36 -34.73 -6.41
N GLY A 201 2.24 -34.16 -5.96
CA GLY A 201 2.20 -33.20 -4.85
C GLY A 201 2.86 -31.86 -5.18
N GLU A 202 3.05 -31.55 -6.46
CA GLU A 202 3.61 -30.29 -6.93
C GLU A 202 2.55 -29.17 -6.96
N PRO A 203 2.95 -27.91 -6.77
CA PRO A 203 2.03 -26.78 -6.82
C PRO A 203 1.43 -26.60 -8.22
N MET A 204 0.13 -26.92 -8.34
CA MET A 204 -0.65 -26.83 -9.59
C MET A 204 -0.65 -25.44 -10.24
N PHE A 205 -0.80 -24.37 -9.44
CA PHE A 205 -0.77 -22.98 -9.92
C PHE A 205 0.34 -22.20 -9.21
N ALA A 206 1.59 -22.43 -9.63
CA ALA A 206 2.77 -21.78 -9.05
C ALA A 206 3.06 -20.38 -9.62
N THR A 207 2.47 -20.01 -10.76
CA THR A 207 2.78 -18.76 -11.47
C THR A 207 2.54 -17.55 -10.57
N SER A 208 3.62 -16.82 -10.29
CA SER A 208 3.62 -15.63 -9.43
C SER A 208 3.06 -15.87 -8.03
N THR A 209 3.04 -17.11 -7.51
CA THR A 209 2.46 -17.42 -6.19
C THR A 209 3.01 -16.58 -5.05
N PRO A 210 4.34 -16.34 -4.94
CA PRO A 210 4.87 -15.41 -3.95
C PRO A 210 4.33 -13.98 -4.10
N TRP A 211 4.25 -13.46 -5.33
CA TRP A 211 3.69 -12.13 -5.60
C TRP A 211 2.18 -12.08 -5.32
N TYR A 212 1.50 -13.21 -5.49
CA TYR A 212 0.09 -13.34 -5.16
C TYR A 212 -0.17 -13.36 -3.66
N LEU A 213 0.75 -13.85 -2.84
CA LEU A 213 0.66 -13.71 -1.39
C LEU A 213 0.67 -12.23 -0.99
N ASP A 214 1.43 -11.39 -1.68
CA ASP A 214 1.41 -9.94 -1.47
C ASP A 214 0.11 -9.31 -2.00
N ILE A 215 -0.46 -9.81 -3.09
CA ILE A 215 -1.75 -9.32 -3.64
C ILE A 215 -2.97 -9.77 -2.80
N ILE A 216 -2.86 -10.89 -2.09
CA ILE A 216 -3.97 -11.48 -1.33
C ILE A 216 -3.84 -11.18 0.17
N GLY A 217 -2.62 -10.96 0.65
CA GLY A 217 -2.33 -10.60 2.03
C GLY A 217 -2.89 -9.22 2.34
N GLY A 218 -4.02 -9.15 3.03
CA GLY A 218 -4.67 -7.87 3.37
C GLY A 218 -3.73 -6.87 4.05
N ILE A 219 -2.75 -7.37 4.82
CA ILE A 219 -1.73 -6.55 5.48
C ILE A 219 -0.85 -5.76 4.51
N HIS A 220 -0.57 -6.31 3.32
CA HIS A 220 0.24 -5.67 2.30
C HIS A 220 -0.34 -4.31 1.90
N TYR A 221 -1.66 -4.24 1.76
CA TYR A 221 -2.38 -3.01 1.43
C TYR A 221 -2.57 -2.06 2.62
N LEU A 222 -2.24 -2.50 3.83
CA LEU A 222 -2.24 -1.66 5.03
C LEU A 222 -0.86 -1.07 5.31
N GLY A 223 0.22 -1.56 4.70
CA GLY A 223 1.57 -1.04 4.90
C GLY A 223 1.67 0.50 4.75
N PRO A 224 1.16 1.11 3.66
CA PRO A 224 1.20 2.57 3.50
C PRO A 224 0.35 3.36 4.50
N LEU A 225 -0.72 2.76 5.03
CA LEU A 225 -1.51 3.32 6.12
C LEU A 225 -0.71 3.31 7.42
N LEU A 226 -0.07 2.18 7.74
CA LEU A 226 0.69 2.01 8.98
C LEU A 226 1.96 2.88 8.98
N GLY A 227 2.60 3.02 7.81
CA GLY A 227 3.77 3.87 7.60
C GLY A 227 3.47 5.34 7.27
N CYS A 228 2.20 5.78 7.27
CA CYS A 228 1.85 7.17 6.95
C CYS A 228 2.43 8.21 7.92
N ARG A 229 2.86 7.76 9.11
CA ARG A 229 3.55 8.56 10.12
C ARG A 229 5.07 8.40 10.08
N SER A 230 5.61 7.63 9.13
CA SER A 230 7.03 7.31 9.03
C SER A 230 7.88 8.58 9.17
N PRO A 231 8.88 8.56 10.07
CA PRO A 231 9.48 7.39 10.72
C PRO A 231 8.85 7.06 12.09
N ARG A 232 7.73 7.70 12.43
CA ARG A 232 6.96 7.39 13.64
C ARG A 232 6.00 6.25 13.38
N PHE A 233 5.63 5.55 14.44
CA PHE A 233 4.76 4.38 14.44
C PHE A 233 3.52 4.69 15.28
N TRP A 234 2.34 4.20 14.92
CA TRP A 234 1.10 4.61 15.61
C TRP A 234 0.07 3.48 15.79
N CYS A 235 0.32 2.32 15.19
CA CYS A 235 -0.63 1.22 15.17
C CYS A 235 0.08 -0.13 15.00
N ILE A 236 -0.25 -1.08 15.86
CA ILE A 236 0.28 -2.46 15.82
C ILE A 236 -0.60 -3.32 14.92
N PRO A 237 -0.08 -3.83 13.80
CA PRO A 237 -0.82 -4.76 12.96
C PRO A 237 -0.61 -6.20 13.43
N ALA A 238 -1.68 -6.88 13.82
CA ALA A 238 -1.66 -8.30 14.14
C ALA A 238 -2.45 -9.08 13.08
N SER A 239 -1.71 -9.71 12.16
CA SER A 239 -2.28 -10.35 10.98
C SER A 239 -2.73 -11.79 11.23
N ARG A 240 -3.83 -12.17 10.59
CA ARG A 240 -4.38 -13.52 10.45
C ARG A 240 -4.62 -13.77 8.96
N GLN A 241 -4.93 -15.02 8.58
CA GLN A 241 -5.35 -15.28 7.22
C GLN A 241 -6.59 -14.44 6.89
N MET A 242 -6.46 -13.57 5.87
CA MET A 242 -7.54 -12.71 5.36
C MET A 242 -8.08 -11.65 6.33
N ALA A 243 -7.42 -11.41 7.46
CA ALA A 243 -7.81 -10.37 8.41
C ALA A 243 -6.60 -9.79 9.13
N THR A 244 -6.72 -8.54 9.58
CA THR A 244 -5.72 -7.88 10.41
C THR A 244 -6.43 -7.15 11.53
N ILE A 245 -6.03 -7.44 12.77
CA ILE A 245 -6.41 -6.67 13.95
C ILE A 245 -5.41 -5.52 14.09
N LEU A 246 -5.91 -4.29 14.08
CA LEU A 246 -5.13 -3.07 14.18
C LEU A 246 -5.34 -2.47 15.58
N PHE A 247 -4.30 -2.50 16.40
CA PHE A 247 -4.30 -1.83 17.70
C PHE A 247 -3.70 -0.44 17.53
N SER A 248 -4.54 0.59 17.42
CA SER A 248 -4.06 1.97 17.44
C SER A 248 -3.59 2.35 18.83
N LEU A 249 -2.45 3.05 18.89
CA LEU A 249 -1.89 3.54 20.14
C LEU A 249 -2.55 4.87 20.59
N GLY A 250 -3.39 5.47 19.76
CA GLY A 250 -4.01 6.78 20.05
C GLY A 250 -3.03 7.96 19.98
N LEU A 251 -1.78 7.70 19.64
CA LEU A 251 -0.69 8.65 19.45
C LEU A 251 0.38 8.01 18.56
N ASP A 252 1.35 8.81 18.11
CA ASP A 252 2.54 8.28 17.44
C ASP A 252 3.73 8.13 18.42
N VAL A 253 4.41 6.98 18.33
CA VAL A 253 5.65 6.65 19.04
C VAL A 253 6.83 6.62 18.08
N ASN A 254 8.05 6.55 18.61
CA ASN A 254 9.24 6.43 17.75
C ASN A 254 9.24 5.06 17.07
N GLY A 255 9.31 5.02 15.73
CA GLY A 255 9.35 3.77 14.97
C GLY A 255 10.76 3.20 14.76
N TYR A 256 11.79 3.89 15.25
CA TYR A 256 13.20 3.47 15.14
C TYR A 256 13.95 3.83 16.41
N ARG A 257 14.86 2.94 16.79
CA ARG A 257 15.85 3.20 17.85
C ARG A 257 17.00 4.01 17.26
N ARG A 258 17.72 4.75 18.11
CA ARG A 258 18.98 5.40 17.71
C ARG A 258 20.12 4.37 17.65
N ASP A 259 20.11 3.43 18.59
CA ASP A 259 21.12 2.40 18.67
C ASP A 259 20.89 1.29 17.62
N PRO A 260 21.97 0.68 17.11
CA PRO A 260 21.89 -0.47 16.23
C PRO A 260 21.36 -1.68 17.00
N MET A 261 20.34 -2.33 16.43
CA MET A 261 19.68 -3.53 16.95
C MET A 261 20.21 -4.82 16.32
N GLU A 262 20.90 -4.70 15.18
CA GLU A 262 21.48 -5.83 14.46
C GLU A 262 22.84 -5.40 13.86
N PRO A 263 23.81 -6.32 13.71
CA PRO A 263 25.13 -5.99 13.16
C PRO A 263 25.09 -5.32 11.78
N MET A 264 24.09 -5.63 10.95
CA MET A 264 23.92 -5.01 9.62
C MET A 264 23.69 -3.49 9.69
N GLN A 265 23.22 -2.97 10.82
CA GLN A 265 23.04 -1.53 11.02
C GLN A 265 24.34 -0.79 11.34
N LEU A 266 25.46 -1.51 11.52
CA LEU A 266 26.81 -0.94 11.65
C LEU A 266 27.45 -0.62 10.29
N LEU A 267 26.87 -1.12 9.19
CA LEU A 267 27.34 -0.77 7.86
C LEU A 267 27.11 0.73 7.60
N PRO A 268 28.00 1.39 6.82
CA PRO A 268 27.89 2.81 6.54
C PRO A 268 26.70 3.10 5.62
N ALA A 269 25.52 3.25 6.20
CA ALA A 269 24.32 3.71 5.53
C ALA A 269 23.96 5.10 6.06
N LEU A 270 23.79 6.06 5.15
CA LEU A 270 23.18 7.34 5.51
C LEU A 270 21.67 7.14 5.61
N GLY A 271 21.12 7.45 6.78
CA GLY A 271 19.69 7.43 7.05
C GLY A 271 19.27 8.67 7.83
N ARG A 272 17.99 8.75 8.16
CA ARG A 272 17.47 9.85 8.97
C ARG A 272 18.16 9.92 10.32
N ARG A 273 18.69 11.09 10.67
CA ARG A 273 19.36 11.36 11.96
C ARG A 273 18.44 12.03 12.96
N ASP A 274 17.51 12.85 12.49
CA ASP A 274 16.66 13.67 13.35
C ASP A 274 15.48 12.91 13.93
N LEU A 275 15.25 13.06 15.24
CA LEU A 275 14.00 12.61 15.86
C LEU A 275 12.89 13.59 15.53
N ARG A 276 11.82 13.09 14.93
CA ARG A 276 10.60 13.88 14.72
C ARG A 276 9.83 13.99 16.04
N LYS A 277 9.35 15.19 16.36
CA LYS A 277 8.52 15.42 17.55
C LYS A 277 7.23 14.59 17.47
N PRO A 278 6.75 14.01 18.59
CA PRO A 278 5.45 13.37 18.65
C PRO A 278 4.34 14.31 18.25
N THR A 279 3.33 13.79 17.56
CA THR A 279 2.07 14.49 17.31
C THR A 279 0.95 13.67 17.91
N LYS A 280 0.18 14.29 18.81
CA LYS A 280 -1.09 13.72 19.25
C LYS A 280 -2.14 14.00 18.18
N PHE A 281 -3.00 13.04 17.93
CA PHE A 281 -4.17 13.22 17.07
C PHE A 281 -5.45 12.97 17.87
N ASP A 282 -6.56 13.48 17.37
CA ASP A 282 -7.88 13.28 17.98
C ASP A 282 -8.19 11.78 18.16
N ALA A 283 -8.89 11.44 19.25
CA ALA A 283 -9.14 10.05 19.61
C ALA A 283 -9.92 9.29 18.51
N ALA A 284 -10.84 9.97 17.82
CA ALA A 284 -11.59 9.37 16.72
C ALA A 284 -10.82 9.28 15.39
N SER A 285 -9.70 10.01 15.24
CA SER A 285 -8.99 10.13 13.97
C SER A 285 -8.37 8.82 13.50
N ALA A 286 -7.83 8.00 14.42
CA ALA A 286 -7.29 6.69 14.10
C ALA A 286 -8.35 5.75 13.49
N GLY A 287 -9.48 5.58 14.17
CA GLY A 287 -10.57 4.72 13.69
C GLY A 287 -11.16 5.21 12.38
N ARG A 288 -11.34 6.54 12.22
CA ARG A 288 -11.81 7.13 10.96
C ARG A 288 -10.83 6.91 9.81
N ALA A 289 -9.53 7.04 10.05
CA ALA A 289 -8.50 6.80 9.03
C ALA A 289 -8.47 5.33 8.58
N ILE A 290 -8.52 4.38 9.53
CA ILE A 290 -8.59 2.94 9.23
C ILE A 290 -9.84 2.62 8.43
N HIS A 291 -10.99 3.14 8.85
CA HIS A 291 -12.26 2.89 8.15
C HIS A 291 -12.26 3.48 6.74
N TRP A 292 -11.80 4.72 6.60
CA TRP A 292 -11.66 5.38 5.30
C TRP A 292 -10.72 4.59 4.38
N TRP A 293 -9.58 4.12 4.89
CA TRP A 293 -8.61 3.35 4.11
C TRP A 293 -9.21 2.04 3.59
N ALA A 294 -9.82 1.26 4.49
CA ALA A 294 -10.50 0.01 4.12
C ALA A 294 -11.62 0.25 3.11
N PHE A 295 -12.39 1.34 3.26
CA PHE A 295 -13.41 1.73 2.30
C PHE A 295 -12.83 2.07 0.92
N ARG A 296 -11.71 2.81 0.85
CA ARG A 296 -11.04 3.09 -0.42
C ARG A 296 -10.47 1.84 -1.07
N LEU A 297 -9.87 0.94 -0.30
CA LEU A 297 -9.44 -0.37 -0.79
C LEU A 297 -10.62 -1.17 -1.34
N ASN A 298 -11.75 -1.21 -0.63
CA ASN A 298 -12.97 -1.87 -1.12
C ASN A 298 -13.42 -1.31 -2.48
N GLN A 299 -13.43 0.02 -2.64
CA GLN A 299 -13.77 0.66 -3.91
C GLN A 299 -12.77 0.30 -5.03
N MET A 300 -11.47 0.34 -4.73
CA MET A 300 -10.42 -0.01 -5.69
C MET A 300 -10.53 -1.47 -6.14
N PHE A 301 -10.69 -2.41 -5.21
CA PHE A 301 -10.87 -3.82 -5.51
C PHE A 301 -12.20 -4.13 -6.21
N GLY A 302 -13.22 -3.30 -6.00
CA GLY A 302 -14.44 -3.33 -6.80
C GLY A 302 -14.19 -3.17 -8.31
N TYR A 303 -13.11 -2.50 -8.71
CA TYR A 303 -12.68 -2.38 -10.10
C TYR A 303 -11.57 -3.37 -10.46
N LEU A 304 -10.55 -3.48 -9.60
CA LEU A 304 -9.38 -4.30 -9.82
C LEU A 304 -9.63 -5.81 -9.75
N SER A 305 -10.80 -6.25 -9.27
CA SER A 305 -11.20 -7.65 -9.26
C SER A 305 -12.43 -7.95 -10.13
N ASP A 306 -13.00 -6.94 -10.81
CA ASP A 306 -14.13 -7.11 -11.71
C ASP A 306 -13.61 -7.39 -13.13
N PRO A 307 -13.80 -8.61 -13.67
CA PRO A 307 -13.37 -8.97 -15.02
C PRO A 307 -13.92 -8.01 -16.08
N ALA A 308 -15.11 -7.44 -15.88
CA ALA A 308 -15.71 -6.52 -16.83
C ALA A 308 -14.97 -5.17 -16.95
N THR A 309 -14.05 -4.87 -16.04
CA THR A 309 -13.15 -3.72 -16.17
C THR A 309 -12.05 -3.95 -17.21
N PHE A 310 -11.74 -5.22 -17.50
CA PHE A 310 -10.60 -5.64 -18.33
C PHE A 310 -11.10 -6.25 -19.65
N SER A 311 -11.89 -5.47 -20.40
CA SER A 311 -12.36 -5.88 -21.73
C SER A 311 -11.48 -5.29 -22.83
N ASP A 312 -11.11 -6.12 -23.81
CA ASP A 312 -10.45 -5.71 -25.04
C ASP A 312 -11.38 -4.85 -25.94
N PRO A 313 -10.94 -4.38 -27.12
CA PRO A 313 -11.80 -3.67 -28.07
C PRO A 313 -13.03 -4.45 -28.58
N ASN A 314 -12.99 -5.78 -28.54
CA ASN A 314 -14.04 -6.66 -29.02
C ASN A 314 -15.03 -7.07 -27.92
N GLY A 315 -14.85 -6.60 -26.69
CA GLY A 315 -15.70 -6.94 -25.55
C GLY A 315 -15.33 -8.24 -24.83
N TRP A 316 -14.15 -8.78 -25.14
CA TRP A 316 -13.60 -9.99 -24.53
C TRP A 316 -12.74 -9.68 -23.32
N TYR A 317 -12.83 -10.52 -22.31
CA TYR A 317 -12.03 -10.40 -21.11
C TYR A 317 -10.55 -10.65 -21.44
N SER A 318 -9.67 -9.78 -20.93
CA SER A 318 -8.22 -9.87 -21.06
C SER A 318 -7.61 -10.28 -19.72
N PRO A 319 -7.35 -11.59 -19.49
CA PRO A 319 -6.69 -12.06 -18.27
C PRO A 319 -5.31 -11.43 -18.06
N HIS A 320 -4.57 -11.20 -19.15
CA HIS A 320 -3.25 -10.58 -19.14
C HIS A 320 -3.29 -9.16 -18.59
N ASP A 321 -4.20 -8.31 -19.09
CA ASP A 321 -4.28 -6.93 -18.63
C ASP A 321 -4.75 -6.86 -17.18
N HIS A 322 -5.71 -7.70 -16.81
CA HIS A 322 -6.16 -7.83 -15.43
C HIS A 322 -5.01 -8.22 -14.49
N GLN A 323 -4.25 -9.27 -14.84
CA GLN A 323 -3.06 -9.71 -14.10
C GLN A 323 -2.06 -8.57 -13.89
N HIS A 324 -1.73 -7.84 -14.96
CA HIS A 324 -0.75 -6.75 -14.92
C HIS A 324 -1.19 -5.59 -14.04
N TRP A 325 -2.47 -5.21 -14.08
CA TRP A 325 -2.98 -4.15 -13.21
C TRP A 325 -2.99 -4.56 -11.74
N MET A 326 -3.33 -5.81 -11.43
CA MET A 326 -3.26 -6.33 -10.06
C MET A 326 -1.83 -6.33 -9.52
N LEU A 327 -0.86 -6.81 -10.31
CA LEU A 327 0.56 -6.78 -9.96
C LEU A 327 1.08 -5.36 -9.78
N THR A 328 0.74 -4.45 -10.69
CA THR A 328 1.14 -3.03 -10.62
C THR A 328 0.62 -2.38 -9.34
N PHE A 329 -0.65 -2.62 -9.01
CA PHE A 329 -1.26 -2.05 -7.80
C PHE A 329 -0.66 -2.64 -6.53
N GLY A 330 -0.45 -3.96 -6.48
CA GLY A 330 0.26 -4.62 -5.38
C GLY A 330 1.67 -4.06 -5.21
N GLN A 331 2.44 -3.97 -6.29
CA GLN A 331 3.81 -3.46 -6.27
C GLN A 331 3.87 -2.01 -5.75
N ALA A 332 2.91 -1.15 -6.12
CA ALA A 332 2.88 0.23 -5.65
C ALA A 332 2.77 0.34 -4.11
N PHE A 333 1.95 -0.52 -3.49
CA PHE A 333 1.81 -0.58 -2.02
C PHE A 333 3.06 -1.17 -1.36
N GLY A 334 3.64 -2.22 -1.95
CA GLY A 334 4.87 -2.83 -1.47
C GLY A 334 6.03 -1.84 -1.46
N LEU A 335 6.28 -1.18 -2.60
CA LEU A 335 7.32 -0.15 -2.73
C LEU A 335 7.11 0.99 -1.74
N MET A 336 5.87 1.46 -1.56
CA MET A 336 5.58 2.54 -0.62
C MET A 336 5.86 2.13 0.83
N THR A 337 5.48 0.91 1.20
CA THR A 337 5.80 0.35 2.53
C THR A 337 7.30 0.25 2.73
N SER A 338 8.03 -0.29 1.74
CA SER A 338 9.49 -0.37 1.79
C SER A 338 10.16 1.01 1.93
N ILE A 339 9.69 2.03 1.20
CA ILE A 339 10.20 3.41 1.37
C ILE A 339 10.00 3.88 2.82
N GLN A 340 8.82 3.64 3.40
CA GLN A 340 8.49 4.07 4.76
C GLN A 340 9.26 3.32 5.85
N THR A 341 9.65 2.07 5.62
CA THR A 341 10.42 1.25 6.59
C THR A 341 11.94 1.37 6.42
N SER A 342 12.44 1.76 5.24
CA SER A 342 13.88 1.91 4.96
C SER A 342 14.48 3.24 5.46
N SER A 343 13.99 3.81 6.56
CA SER A 343 14.43 5.13 7.07
C SER A 343 15.93 5.25 7.35
N ARG A 344 16.61 4.12 7.54
CA ARG A 344 18.06 4.01 7.79
C ARG A 344 18.91 3.90 6.53
N ASN A 345 18.30 3.72 5.36
CA ASN A 345 19.02 3.55 4.09
C ASN A 345 18.45 4.48 3.02
N ARG A 346 18.99 5.69 2.98
CA ARG A 346 18.55 6.77 2.09
C ARG A 346 18.70 6.42 0.60
N ALA A 347 19.79 5.77 0.22
CA ALA A 347 20.03 5.36 -1.15
C ALA A 347 18.93 4.40 -1.64
N THR A 348 18.56 3.44 -0.80
CA THR A 348 17.44 2.53 -1.06
C THR A 348 16.12 3.28 -1.16
N GLN A 349 15.81 4.19 -0.22
CA GLN A 349 14.59 4.99 -0.29
C GLN A 349 14.48 5.81 -1.58
N LEU A 350 15.58 6.42 -2.05
CA LEU A 350 15.60 7.18 -3.30
C LEU A 350 15.37 6.28 -4.51
N ALA A 351 16.06 5.13 -4.60
CA ALA A 351 15.87 4.18 -5.70
C ALA A 351 14.42 3.67 -5.78
N LEU A 352 13.83 3.33 -4.62
CA LEU A 352 12.44 2.91 -4.53
C LEU A 352 11.46 4.05 -4.84
N MET A 353 11.72 5.26 -4.34
CA MET A 353 10.93 6.46 -4.65
C MET A 353 10.85 6.68 -6.16
N TYR A 354 11.98 6.65 -6.85
CA TYR A 354 12.01 6.83 -8.30
C TYR A 354 11.23 5.76 -9.05
N THR A 355 11.40 4.48 -8.66
CA THR A 355 10.66 3.35 -9.24
C THR A 355 9.14 3.53 -9.06
N LEU A 356 8.72 3.95 -7.87
CA LEU A 356 7.32 4.15 -7.56
C LEU A 356 6.73 5.38 -8.29
N LEU A 357 7.47 6.49 -8.40
CA LEU A 357 7.02 7.65 -9.18
C LEU A 357 6.83 7.30 -10.66
N VAL A 358 7.71 6.48 -11.26
CA VAL A 358 7.54 5.99 -12.63
C VAL A 358 6.29 5.11 -12.75
N THR A 359 6.11 4.17 -11.82
CA THR A 359 4.91 3.32 -11.78
C THR A 359 3.63 4.16 -11.69
N ILE A 360 3.65 5.20 -10.86
CA ILE A 360 2.53 6.12 -10.71
C ILE A 360 2.33 6.96 -11.97
N ALA A 361 3.38 7.49 -12.58
CA ALA A 361 3.32 8.27 -13.82
C ALA A 361 2.66 7.45 -14.93
N ASP A 362 3.25 6.30 -15.25
CA ASP A 362 2.93 5.50 -16.43
C ASP A 362 1.59 4.78 -16.31
N ARG A 363 1.22 4.32 -15.11
CA ARG A 363 0.03 3.47 -14.92
C ARG A 363 -1.03 4.12 -14.06
N LEU A 364 -0.68 4.69 -12.91
CA LEU A 364 -1.68 5.04 -11.91
C LEU A 364 -2.24 6.46 -12.04
N SER A 365 -1.53 7.39 -12.68
CA SER A 365 -1.86 8.82 -12.74
C SER A 365 -1.99 9.38 -14.16
N GLY A 366 -1.41 8.72 -15.18
CA GLY A 366 -1.41 9.23 -16.55
C GLY A 366 -0.75 10.61 -16.69
N ARG A 367 0.18 10.93 -15.78
CA ARG A 367 1.01 12.15 -15.81
C ARG A 367 2.43 11.74 -16.16
N SER A 368 3.25 12.68 -16.63
CA SER A 368 4.68 12.39 -16.82
C SER A 368 5.40 12.34 -15.46
N PHE A 369 6.55 11.66 -15.42
CA PHE A 369 7.43 11.70 -14.24
C PHE A 369 7.81 13.14 -13.85
N ASP A 370 8.09 13.98 -14.86
CA ASP A 370 8.52 15.36 -14.65
C ASP A 370 7.38 16.15 -13.98
N ASP A 371 6.13 15.98 -14.42
CA ASP A 371 4.95 16.61 -13.80
C ASP A 371 4.84 16.23 -12.32
N LEU A 372 5.02 14.95 -11.97
CA LEU A 372 4.94 14.48 -10.58
C LEU A 372 6.03 15.09 -9.69
N CYS A 373 7.11 15.59 -10.26
CA CYS A 373 8.22 16.23 -9.55
C CYS A 373 8.10 17.76 -9.47
N THR A 374 6.96 18.34 -9.88
CA THR A 374 6.72 19.79 -9.81
C THR A 374 5.89 20.16 -8.58
N LEU A 375 6.22 21.26 -7.91
CA LEU A 375 5.58 21.70 -6.68
C LEU A 375 4.10 22.03 -6.87
N LYS A 376 3.74 22.68 -7.97
CA LYS A 376 2.38 23.05 -8.36
C LYS A 376 1.50 21.81 -8.53
N VAL A 377 2.03 20.75 -9.16
CA VAL A 377 1.30 19.48 -9.32
C VAL A 377 1.15 18.79 -7.97
N ALA A 378 2.20 18.74 -7.16
CA ALA A 378 2.15 18.16 -5.81
C ALA A 378 1.11 18.90 -4.93
N GLN A 379 1.13 20.23 -4.91
CA GLN A 379 0.15 21.03 -4.18
C GLN A 379 -1.29 20.81 -4.68
N LYS A 380 -1.49 20.69 -6.00
CA LYS A 380 -2.80 20.37 -6.58
C LYS A 380 -3.28 18.97 -6.16
N ALA A 381 -2.38 17.98 -6.18
CA ALA A 381 -2.67 16.63 -5.72
C ALA A 381 -3.01 16.61 -4.22
N ALA A 382 -2.29 17.38 -3.39
CA ALA A 382 -2.57 17.47 -1.94
C ALA A 382 -3.93 18.11 -1.64
N ARG A 383 -4.32 19.14 -2.39
CA ARG A 383 -5.66 19.71 -2.28
C ARG A 383 -6.72 18.69 -2.66
N ARG A 384 -6.57 18.04 -3.82
CA ARG A 384 -7.48 16.97 -4.26
C ARG A 384 -7.58 15.82 -3.24
N ALA A 385 -6.46 15.39 -2.64
CA ALA A 385 -6.47 14.34 -1.63
C ALA A 385 -7.25 14.77 -0.38
N ARG A 386 -7.04 16.00 0.10
CA ARG A 386 -7.81 16.57 1.22
C ARG A 386 -9.30 16.67 0.92
N ASP A 387 -9.66 17.11 -0.28
CA ASP A 387 -11.07 17.20 -0.69
C ASP A 387 -11.75 15.80 -0.73
N GLY A 388 -10.96 14.74 -0.90
CA GLY A 388 -11.41 13.34 -0.88
C GLY A 388 -11.46 12.69 0.51
N MET A 389 -11.14 13.43 1.57
CA MET A 389 -11.01 12.93 2.95
C MET A 389 -11.77 13.83 3.94
N TYR A 390 -12.23 13.23 5.04
CA TYR A 390 -12.68 14.03 6.19
C TYR A 390 -11.47 14.64 6.92
N PRO A 391 -11.60 15.80 7.58
CA PRO A 391 -10.49 16.43 8.31
C PRO A 391 -9.77 15.48 9.30
N ALA A 392 -10.53 14.69 10.05
CA ALA A 392 -9.99 13.70 10.99
C ALA A 392 -9.18 12.58 10.30
N VAL A 393 -9.52 12.23 9.06
CA VAL A 393 -8.74 11.28 8.26
C VAL A 393 -7.44 11.94 7.77
N ALA A 394 -7.54 13.18 7.29
CA ALA A 394 -6.40 13.93 6.79
C ALA A 394 -5.37 14.22 7.90
N GLU A 395 -5.80 14.38 9.16
CA GLU A 395 -4.93 14.53 10.32
C GLU A 395 -3.92 13.36 10.48
N ILE A 396 -4.37 12.14 10.21
CA ILE A 396 -3.50 10.95 10.24
C ILE A 396 -2.68 10.82 8.97
N LEU A 397 -3.34 10.90 7.80
CA LEU A 397 -2.77 10.50 6.52
C LEU A 397 -1.94 11.59 5.83
N MET A 398 -2.32 12.87 5.90
CA MET A 398 -1.63 13.91 5.13
C MET A 398 -0.25 14.33 5.62
N PRO A 399 0.14 14.22 6.91
CA PRO A 399 1.39 14.82 7.37
C PRO A 399 2.66 14.31 6.68
N ALA A 400 2.73 13.05 6.24
CA ALA A 400 3.85 12.59 5.40
C ALA A 400 3.87 13.24 4.01
N ALA A 401 2.71 13.37 3.37
CA ALA A 401 2.58 14.03 2.09
C ALA A 401 2.93 15.53 2.18
N ASP A 402 2.54 16.20 3.26
CA ASP A 402 2.86 17.62 3.47
C ASP A 402 4.35 17.85 3.65
N ARG A 403 5.03 16.95 4.37
CA ARG A 403 6.50 16.99 4.49
C ARG A 403 7.19 16.78 3.14
N ALA A 404 6.66 15.90 2.28
CA ALA A 404 7.20 15.71 0.94
C ALA A 404 7.05 16.97 0.07
N ILE A 405 5.93 17.68 0.18
CA ILE A 405 5.70 18.95 -0.52
C ILE A 405 6.66 20.03 0.01
N ALA A 406 6.84 20.12 1.32
CA ALA A 406 7.79 21.05 1.92
C ALA A 406 9.23 20.74 1.46
N ALA A 407 9.63 19.46 1.43
CA ALA A 407 10.91 19.02 0.90
C ALA A 407 11.09 19.42 -0.58
N LEU A 408 10.04 19.27 -1.40
CA LEU A 408 10.09 19.65 -2.81
C LEU A 408 10.22 21.17 -3.01
N ALA A 409 9.61 21.97 -2.13
CA ALA A 409 9.79 23.42 -2.12
C ALA A 409 11.19 23.83 -1.63
N GLU A 410 11.72 23.16 -0.62
CA GLU A 410 13.08 23.38 -0.10
C GLU A 410 14.14 23.11 -1.16
N MET A 411 13.99 22.06 -1.98
CA MET A 411 14.91 21.78 -3.09
C MET A 411 15.02 22.95 -4.09
N GLN A 412 13.97 23.74 -4.30
CA GLN A 412 14.05 24.89 -5.20
C GLN A 412 15.04 25.95 -4.70
N GLN A 413 15.29 25.98 -3.38
CA GLN A 413 16.29 26.84 -2.77
C GLN A 413 17.72 26.32 -2.96
N GLY A 414 17.93 25.09 -3.44
CA GLY A 414 19.28 24.56 -3.67
C GLY A 414 19.99 25.16 -4.88
N PHE A 415 19.25 25.81 -5.79
CA PHE A 415 19.84 26.56 -6.90
C PHE A 415 20.51 27.84 -6.38
N PHE A 416 21.83 27.83 -6.25
CA PHE A 416 22.55 28.92 -5.60
C PHE A 416 23.05 29.98 -6.58
N ILE A 417 23.34 29.60 -7.84
CA ILE A 417 23.87 30.53 -8.86
C ILE A 417 22.82 31.57 -9.25
N ASN A 418 21.59 31.16 -9.57
CA ASN A 418 20.53 32.11 -9.93
C ASN A 418 20.24 33.08 -8.76
N ARG A 419 20.24 32.56 -7.51
CA ARG A 419 20.04 33.40 -6.31
C ARG A 419 21.18 34.40 -6.11
N GLN A 420 22.44 33.99 -6.31
CA GLN A 420 23.59 34.89 -6.25
C GLN A 420 23.52 36.01 -7.30
N ARG A 421 22.88 35.73 -8.45
CA ARG A 421 22.68 36.70 -9.53
C ARG A 421 21.40 37.53 -9.39
N GLY A 422 20.53 37.21 -8.43
CA GLY A 422 19.22 37.85 -8.31
C GLY A 422 18.28 37.51 -9.48
N GLU A 423 18.45 36.34 -10.09
CA GLU A 423 17.65 35.85 -11.22
C GLU A 423 16.48 34.99 -10.73
N ASP A 424 15.28 35.22 -11.29
CA ASP A 424 14.07 34.44 -10.98
C ASP A 424 14.10 33.03 -11.59
N GLU A 425 14.87 32.84 -12.66
CA GLU A 425 14.97 31.62 -13.44
C GLU A 425 16.37 30.98 -13.31
N VAL A 426 16.45 29.66 -13.43
CA VAL A 426 17.71 28.93 -13.53
C VAL A 426 18.17 28.92 -14.98
N VAL A 427 19.27 29.61 -15.28
CA VAL A 427 19.82 29.75 -16.63
C VAL A 427 20.92 28.73 -16.90
N PHE A 428 20.74 27.91 -17.93
CA PHE A 428 21.71 26.94 -18.43
C PHE A 428 22.42 27.51 -19.66
N HIS A 429 23.76 27.48 -19.66
CA HIS A 429 24.57 27.85 -20.81
C HIS A 429 24.98 26.56 -21.55
N LEU A 430 24.48 26.38 -22.77
CA LEU A 430 24.73 25.18 -23.57
C LEU A 430 26.02 25.33 -24.40
N PRO A 431 26.71 24.23 -24.77
CA PRO A 431 27.98 24.31 -25.50
C PRO A 431 27.88 24.96 -26.89
N ASN A 432 26.69 24.96 -27.49
CA ASN A 432 26.42 25.64 -28.76
C ASN A 432 26.27 27.17 -28.62
N GLY A 433 26.52 27.72 -27.43
CA GLY A 433 26.38 29.15 -27.12
C GLY A 433 24.95 29.61 -26.84
N GLN A 434 23.95 28.72 -26.94
CA GLN A 434 22.56 29.04 -26.60
C GLN A 434 22.36 29.02 -25.08
N THR A 435 21.32 29.72 -24.63
CA THR A 435 20.86 29.67 -23.24
C THR A 435 19.47 29.06 -23.18
N GLU A 436 19.24 28.28 -22.13
CA GLU A 436 17.93 27.76 -21.77
C GLU A 436 17.61 28.23 -20.36
N SER A 437 16.41 28.76 -20.11
CA SER A 437 15.97 29.15 -18.77
C SER A 437 14.83 28.26 -18.30
N ARG A 438 14.83 27.92 -17.02
CA ARG A 438 13.73 27.18 -16.38
C ARG A 438 13.43 27.76 -15.02
N SER A 439 12.15 27.83 -14.68
CA SER A 439 11.75 28.13 -13.31
C SER A 439 12.41 27.15 -12.32
N PRO A 440 12.69 27.56 -11.07
CA PRO A 440 13.27 26.68 -10.05
C PRO A 440 12.49 25.36 -9.88
N GLU A 441 11.17 25.41 -10.02
CA GLU A 441 10.29 24.24 -9.99
C GLU A 441 10.61 23.25 -11.12
N ASN A 442 10.68 23.72 -12.37
CA ASN A 442 10.99 22.86 -13.51
C ASN A 442 12.45 22.37 -13.49
N ALA A 443 13.35 23.17 -12.90
CA ALA A 443 14.74 22.80 -12.68
C ALA A 443 14.86 21.68 -11.62
N VAL A 444 14.08 21.72 -10.53
CA VAL A 444 14.00 20.61 -9.55
C VAL A 444 13.49 19.33 -10.21
N ALA A 445 12.44 19.41 -11.03
CA ALA A 445 11.91 18.24 -11.74
C ALA A 445 12.98 17.60 -12.66
N LEU A 446 13.74 18.44 -13.38
CA LEU A 446 14.88 18.02 -14.18
C LEU A 446 15.98 17.38 -13.31
N LEU A 447 16.32 17.97 -12.17
CA LEU A 447 17.32 17.44 -11.23
C LEU A 447 16.94 16.05 -10.72
N LEU A 448 15.68 15.86 -10.28
CA LEU A 448 15.17 14.56 -9.84
C LEU A 448 15.21 13.51 -10.96
N LYS A 449 14.96 13.93 -12.21
CA LYS A 449 15.09 13.08 -13.40
C LYS A 449 16.55 12.67 -13.65
N VAL A 450 17.51 13.57 -13.42
CA VAL A 450 18.95 13.26 -13.51
C VAL A 450 19.34 12.24 -12.45
N PHE A 451 18.98 12.45 -11.19
CA PHE A 451 19.26 11.50 -10.12
C PHE A 451 18.61 10.13 -10.34
N ARG A 452 17.38 10.09 -10.87
CA ARG A 452 16.77 8.83 -11.30
C ARG A 452 17.63 8.14 -12.35
N ASN A 453 17.99 8.84 -13.42
CA ASN A 453 18.73 8.23 -14.53
C ASN A 453 20.15 7.80 -14.12
N ALA A 454 20.70 8.39 -13.05
CA ALA A 454 21.98 8.00 -12.47
C ALA A 454 21.99 6.59 -11.88
N THR A 455 20.84 5.91 -11.73
CA THR A 455 20.81 4.45 -11.43
C THR A 455 21.48 3.62 -12.52
N HIS A 456 21.63 4.17 -13.74
CA HIS A 456 22.41 3.57 -14.83
C HIS A 456 23.83 4.16 -14.94
N GLY A 457 24.28 4.93 -13.95
CA GLY A 457 25.53 5.69 -13.95
C GLY A 457 25.38 7.14 -14.46
N PHE A 458 26.24 8.04 -13.98
CA PHE A 458 26.38 9.39 -14.53
C PHE A 458 27.20 9.34 -15.84
N GLY A 459 26.77 10.08 -16.87
CA GLY A 459 27.53 10.22 -18.13
C GLY A 459 27.25 9.18 -19.24
N GLY A 460 26.26 8.29 -19.07
CA GLY A 460 26.01 7.19 -20.01
C GLY A 460 25.17 7.52 -21.26
N LYS A 461 24.48 8.66 -21.31
CA LYS A 461 23.64 9.03 -22.48
C LYS A 461 24.42 9.93 -23.44
N LYS A 462 24.72 9.42 -24.64
CA LYS A 462 25.10 10.25 -25.80
C LYS A 462 23.83 10.87 -26.39
N GLY A 463 23.77 12.20 -26.53
CA GLY A 463 22.66 12.93 -27.15
C GLY A 463 22.43 14.34 -26.57
N ASP A 464 21.51 15.09 -27.17
CA ASP A 464 21.28 16.54 -26.95
C ASP A 464 21.02 16.98 -25.50
N ASN A 465 20.63 16.06 -24.61
CA ASN A 465 20.32 16.36 -23.21
C ASN A 465 21.49 16.11 -22.23
N ALA A 466 22.63 15.57 -22.70
CA ALA A 466 23.76 15.25 -21.83
C ALA A 466 24.33 16.51 -21.16
N ASP A 467 24.47 17.59 -21.92
CA ASP A 467 25.01 18.86 -21.45
C ASP A 467 24.05 19.57 -20.49
N LEU A 468 22.74 19.51 -20.77
CA LEU A 468 21.71 20.02 -19.87
C LEU A 468 21.75 19.30 -18.50
N PHE A 469 21.95 17.98 -18.50
CA PHE A 469 22.07 17.18 -17.27
C PHE A 469 23.36 17.45 -16.50
N ALA A 470 24.46 17.75 -17.18
CA ALA A 470 25.69 18.19 -16.51
C ALA A 470 25.51 19.59 -15.91
N ASN A 471 24.91 20.50 -16.66
CA ASN A 471 24.69 21.89 -16.25
C ASN A 471 23.78 22.01 -15.02
N ILE A 472 22.70 21.22 -14.92
CA ILE A 472 21.81 21.27 -13.74
C ILE A 472 22.53 20.87 -12.44
N LEU A 473 23.50 19.96 -12.50
CA LEU A 473 24.28 19.54 -11.34
C LEU A 473 25.22 20.65 -10.84
N VAL A 474 25.71 21.52 -11.73
CA VAL A 474 26.54 22.68 -11.37
C VAL A 474 25.70 23.78 -10.71
N GLN A 475 24.43 23.88 -11.08
CA GLN A 475 23.53 24.94 -10.61
C GLN A 475 23.00 24.71 -9.18
N HIS A 476 22.98 23.46 -8.69
CA HIS A 476 22.37 23.08 -7.42
C HIS A 476 23.39 22.52 -6.43
N ASP A 477 23.18 22.73 -5.14
CA ASP A 477 24.04 22.22 -4.04
C ASP A 477 23.98 20.68 -3.80
N GLY A 478 23.22 19.94 -4.62
CA GLY A 478 23.00 18.50 -4.47
C GLY A 478 22.20 18.04 -3.24
N GLN A 479 21.70 18.93 -2.39
CA GLN A 479 20.95 18.55 -1.19
C GLN A 479 19.56 18.00 -1.56
N LEU A 480 19.25 16.80 -1.06
CA LEU A 480 17.95 16.14 -1.22
C LEU A 480 17.29 15.99 0.15
N PRO A 481 16.35 16.88 0.55
CA PRO A 481 15.73 16.84 1.86
C PRO A 481 15.11 15.48 2.17
N GLU A 482 15.26 15.01 3.41
CA GLU A 482 14.94 13.64 3.79
C GLU A 482 13.51 13.20 3.49
N ASP A 483 12.52 14.09 3.52
CA ASP A 483 11.12 13.72 3.28
C ASP A 483 10.73 13.69 1.79
N ILE A 484 11.62 14.04 0.84
CA ILE A 484 11.28 13.96 -0.60
C ILE A 484 10.88 12.54 -1.03
N VAL A 485 11.42 11.52 -0.38
CA VAL A 485 11.08 10.10 -0.63
C VAL A 485 9.62 9.76 -0.34
N LEU A 486 8.91 10.61 0.39
CA LEU A 486 7.49 10.46 0.66
C LEU A 486 6.60 11.09 -0.43
N LEU A 487 7.17 11.71 -1.46
CA LEU A 487 6.40 12.28 -2.57
C LEU A 487 5.48 11.25 -3.29
N PRO A 488 5.88 9.98 -3.53
CA PRO A 488 4.97 8.99 -4.10
C PRO A 488 3.76 8.70 -3.21
N TYR A 489 3.89 8.83 -1.89
CA TYR A 489 2.80 8.60 -0.94
C TYR A 489 1.63 9.57 -1.18
N LEU A 490 1.94 10.84 -1.45
CA LEU A 490 0.94 11.84 -1.82
C LEU A 490 0.12 11.40 -3.03
N TYR A 491 0.78 10.91 -4.07
CA TYR A 491 0.10 10.50 -5.29
C TYR A 491 -0.66 9.18 -5.10
N LEU A 492 -0.17 8.28 -4.24
CA LEU A 492 -0.92 7.09 -3.83
C LEU A 492 -2.22 7.48 -3.10
N LEU A 493 -2.17 8.47 -2.20
CA LEU A 493 -3.36 9.03 -1.56
C LEU A 493 -4.33 9.66 -2.56
N GLU A 494 -3.82 10.42 -3.54
CA GLU A 494 -4.65 10.97 -4.63
C GLU A 494 -5.37 9.84 -5.39
N VAL A 495 -4.66 8.77 -5.75
CA VAL A 495 -5.26 7.60 -6.44
C VAL A 495 -6.38 6.97 -5.60
N LEU A 496 -6.15 6.77 -4.30
CA LEU A 496 -7.16 6.20 -3.38
C LEU A 496 -8.37 7.10 -3.17
N CYS A 497 -8.21 8.43 -3.22
CA CYS A 497 -9.33 9.36 -3.11
C CYS A 497 -10.28 9.30 -4.31
N TYR A 498 -9.76 8.97 -5.48
CA TYR A 498 -10.48 9.02 -6.77
C TYR A 498 -10.42 7.68 -7.53
N PRO A 499 -10.99 6.58 -6.98
CA PRO A 499 -10.92 5.25 -7.59
C PRO A 499 -11.56 5.18 -8.99
N ASN A 500 -12.50 6.08 -9.30
CA ASN A 500 -13.09 6.19 -10.63
C ASN A 500 -12.08 6.64 -11.70
N ASP A 501 -11.07 7.42 -11.34
CA ASP A 501 -10.00 7.81 -12.26
C ASP A 501 -9.18 6.59 -12.66
N MET A 502 -8.91 5.70 -11.70
CA MET A 502 -8.27 4.41 -11.97
C MET A 502 -9.12 3.54 -12.91
N ARG A 503 -10.42 3.38 -12.63
CA ARG A 503 -11.34 2.63 -13.50
C ARG A 503 -11.31 3.16 -14.94
N ARG A 504 -11.35 4.49 -15.12
CA ARG A 504 -11.27 5.12 -16.44
C ARG A 504 -9.94 4.81 -17.13
N ARG A 505 -8.82 4.77 -16.40
CA ARG A 505 -7.51 4.42 -16.96
C ARG A 505 -7.42 2.96 -17.38
N ILE A 506 -7.91 2.04 -16.55
CA ILE A 506 -7.93 0.61 -16.89
C ILE A 506 -8.75 0.37 -18.16
N THR A 507 -9.92 1.02 -18.25
CA THR A 507 -10.85 0.87 -19.37
C THR A 507 -10.48 1.69 -20.61
N GLY A 508 -9.39 2.46 -20.57
CA GLY A 508 -8.98 3.36 -21.66
C GLY A 508 -10.00 4.47 -21.97
N GLY A 509 -10.82 4.87 -20.99
CA GLY A 509 -11.85 5.89 -21.15
C GLY A 509 -13.14 5.42 -21.84
N LYS A 510 -13.28 4.13 -22.14
CA LYS A 510 -14.54 3.56 -22.68
C LYS A 510 -15.65 3.73 -21.62
N ALA A 511 -16.77 4.36 -21.98
CA ALA A 511 -17.90 4.73 -21.11
C ALA A 511 -18.89 3.57 -20.88
#